data_AF-A0A0A9Y2R3-F1
#
_entry.id   AF-A0A0A9Y2R3-F1
#
_cell.length_a   1.000
_cell.length_b   1.000
_cell.length_c   1.000
_cell.angle_alpha   90.00
_cell.angle_beta   90.00
_cell.angle_gamma   90.00
#
_symmetry.space_group_name_H-M   'P 1'
#
loop_
_entity.id
_entity.type
_entity.pdbx_description
1 polymer ?
#
loop_
_entity_poly.entity_id
_entity_poly.type
_entity_poly.pdbx_seq_one_letter_code
_entity_poly.pdbx_strand_id
1 'polypeptide(L)'
;MGPLSLVRAALLLGLVGICYAEPKKLNEKQIDYFKKHAEEWGAPAVLKVLDGGMENKENVQVVTMKYEAEQNQICNLKLQRFRDKSSSHGWNCATRIVPAKDSSEEDTSEDNSTPKQEETSTPIQE
;
A
#
# COMPACT_ATOMS: atom_id res chain seq x y z
N MET A 1 24.69 -44.17 -4.46
CA MET A 1 23.86 -43.16 -3.77
C MET A 1 22.43 -43.68 -3.71
N GLY A 2 21.79 -43.72 -2.54
CA GLY A 2 20.46 -44.32 -2.39
C GLY A 2 19.31 -43.40 -2.84
N PRO A 3 18.14 -43.95 -3.24
CA PRO A 3 17.03 -43.16 -3.80
C PRO A 3 16.48 -42.09 -2.85
N LEU A 4 16.53 -42.31 -1.52
CA LEU A 4 16.16 -41.30 -0.52
C LEU A 4 16.97 -39.99 -0.64
N SER A 5 18.21 -40.06 -1.15
CA SER A 5 19.05 -38.88 -1.35
C SER A 5 18.57 -37.99 -2.49
N LEU A 6 18.01 -38.59 -3.56
CA LEU A 6 17.48 -37.86 -4.71
C LEU A 6 16.16 -37.17 -4.38
N VAL A 7 15.27 -37.84 -3.64
CA VAL A 7 13.99 -37.24 -3.20
C VAL A 7 14.23 -36.03 -2.30
N ARG A 8 15.20 -36.10 -1.37
CA ARG A 8 15.59 -34.95 -0.53
C ARG A 8 16.19 -33.81 -1.35
N ALA A 9 17.06 -34.09 -2.31
CA ALA A 9 17.63 -33.07 -3.19
C ALA A 9 16.55 -32.38 -4.05
N ALA A 10 15.60 -33.14 -4.61
CA ALA A 10 14.49 -32.61 -5.39
C ALA A 10 13.56 -31.71 -4.56
N LEU A 11 13.24 -32.10 -3.31
CA LEU A 11 12.44 -31.28 -2.39
C LEU A 11 13.13 -29.95 -2.06
N LEU A 12 14.44 -29.97 -1.78
CA LEU A 12 15.20 -28.76 -1.50
C LEU A 12 15.27 -27.81 -2.71
N LEU A 13 15.51 -28.35 -3.91
CA LEU A 13 15.51 -27.55 -5.14
C LEU A 13 14.12 -26.97 -5.47
N GLY A 14 13.05 -27.72 -5.21
CA GLY A 14 11.67 -27.25 -5.36
C GLY A 14 11.33 -26.07 -4.44
N LEU A 15 11.75 -26.13 -3.17
CA LEU A 15 11.56 -25.04 -2.20
C LEU A 15 12.31 -23.76 -2.61
N VAL A 16 13.56 -23.89 -3.11
CA VAL A 16 14.34 -22.74 -3.60
C VAL A 16 13.64 -22.05 -4.77
N GLY A 17 13.02 -22.82 -5.69
CA GLY A 17 12.27 -22.27 -6.82
C GLY A 17 11.08 -21.39 -6.41
N ILE A 18 10.40 -21.73 -5.30
CA ILE A 18 9.26 -20.96 -4.78
C ILE A 18 9.71 -19.58 -4.26
N CYS A 19 10.86 -19.52 -3.57
CA CYS A 19 11.38 -18.27 -3.01
C CYS A 19 11.79 -17.22 -4.07
N TYR A 20 12.09 -17.64 -5.31
CA TYR A 20 12.47 -16.72 -6.39
C TYR A 20 11.30 -16.20 -7.22
N ALA A 21 10.06 -16.62 -6.93
CA ALA A 21 8.87 -16.25 -7.69
C ALA A 21 8.21 -14.91 -7.28
N GLU A 22 8.80 -14.17 -6.34
CA GLU A 22 8.21 -12.91 -5.85
C GLU A 22 8.12 -11.82 -6.93
N PRO A 23 7.00 -11.07 -6.99
CA PRO A 23 6.85 -9.97 -7.95
C PRO A 23 7.86 -8.86 -7.66
N LYS A 24 8.48 -8.30 -8.71
CA LYS A 24 9.49 -7.26 -8.53
C LYS A 24 8.85 -5.98 -7.99
N LYS A 25 9.32 -5.51 -6.83
CA LYS A 25 8.87 -4.25 -6.22
C LYS A 25 8.97 -3.07 -7.20
N LEU A 26 8.02 -2.15 -7.13
CA LEU A 26 8.02 -0.96 -7.99
C LEU A 26 9.24 -0.06 -7.75
N ASN A 27 9.72 0.53 -8.84
CA ASN A 27 10.70 1.62 -8.84
C ASN A 27 9.96 2.98 -8.82
N GLU A 28 10.60 4.04 -8.32
CA GLU A 28 10.05 5.40 -8.20
C GLU A 28 9.41 5.89 -9.50
N LYS A 29 10.09 5.72 -10.65
CA LYS A 29 9.57 6.10 -11.97
C LYS A 29 8.23 5.43 -12.33
N GLN A 30 7.94 4.25 -11.79
CA GLN A 30 6.67 3.55 -12.01
C GLN A 30 5.59 4.06 -11.06
N ILE A 31 5.97 4.36 -9.81
CA ILE A 31 5.09 5.00 -8.82
C ILE A 31 4.68 6.39 -9.32
N ASP A 32 5.61 7.20 -9.82
CA ASP A 32 5.31 8.54 -10.32
C ASP A 32 4.49 8.51 -11.62
N TYR A 33 4.72 7.53 -12.49
CA TYR A 33 3.85 7.28 -13.64
C TYR A 33 2.41 7.00 -13.18
N PHE A 34 2.22 6.17 -12.16
CA PHE A 34 0.89 5.93 -11.60
C PHE A 34 0.27 7.17 -10.95
N LYS A 35 1.00 7.89 -10.10
CA LYS A 35 0.51 9.12 -9.47
C LYS A 35 0.04 10.14 -10.52
N LYS A 36 0.80 10.30 -11.60
CA LYS A 36 0.48 11.24 -12.68
C LYS A 36 -0.78 10.85 -13.46
N HIS A 37 -0.98 9.56 -13.73
CA HIS A 37 -2.05 9.08 -14.61
C HIS A 37 -3.28 8.49 -13.87
N ALA A 38 -3.24 8.34 -12.54
CA ALA A 38 -4.34 7.79 -11.76
C ALA A 38 -5.65 8.58 -11.96
N GLU A 39 -5.58 9.91 -11.83
CA GLU A 39 -6.73 10.81 -12.00
C GLU A 39 -7.24 10.82 -13.45
N GLU A 40 -6.34 10.75 -14.44
CA GLU A 40 -6.69 10.61 -15.87
C GLU A 40 -7.47 9.31 -16.16
N TRP A 41 -7.25 8.26 -15.35
CA TRP A 41 -7.99 6.99 -15.43
C TRP A 41 -9.23 6.97 -14.52
N GLY A 42 -9.59 8.11 -13.92
CA GLY A 42 -10.72 8.28 -13.01
C GLY A 42 -10.52 7.70 -11.61
N ALA A 43 -9.30 7.30 -11.26
CA ALA A 43 -9.00 6.74 -9.94
C ALA A 43 -8.83 7.86 -8.89
N PRO A 44 -9.17 7.62 -7.61
CA PRO A 44 -8.94 8.59 -6.54
C PRO A 44 -7.46 8.97 -6.38
N ALA A 45 -7.22 10.19 -5.91
CA ALA A 45 -5.89 10.73 -5.67
C ALA A 45 -5.03 9.84 -4.76
N VAL A 46 -3.74 9.73 -5.08
CA VAL A 46 -2.79 8.83 -4.41
C VAL A 46 -2.17 9.53 -3.20
N LEU A 47 -2.73 9.33 -1.99
CA LEU A 47 -2.19 9.93 -0.77
C LEU A 47 -0.91 9.21 -0.30
N LYS A 48 -0.94 7.88 -0.25
CA LYS A 48 0.20 7.07 0.24
C LYS A 48 0.29 5.74 -0.46
N VAL A 49 1.45 5.43 -1.04
CA VAL A 49 1.73 4.10 -1.59
C VAL A 49 1.93 3.11 -0.44
N LEU A 50 1.18 2.01 -0.47
CA LEU A 50 1.23 0.95 0.55
C LEU A 50 2.08 -0.24 0.05
N ASP A 51 1.91 -0.62 -1.21
CA ASP A 51 2.60 -1.74 -1.83
C ASP A 51 2.56 -1.62 -3.37
N GLY A 52 3.33 -2.45 -4.08
CA GLY A 52 3.21 -2.57 -5.53
C GLY A 52 4.29 -3.47 -6.14
N GLY A 53 3.94 -4.08 -7.27
CA GLY A 53 4.83 -4.99 -7.98
C GLY A 53 4.68 -4.96 -9.49
N MET A 54 5.66 -5.57 -10.14
CA MET A 54 5.68 -5.84 -11.57
C MET A 54 5.79 -7.36 -11.81
N GLU A 55 4.85 -7.89 -12.58
CA GLU A 55 4.80 -9.26 -13.06
C GLU A 55 4.95 -9.25 -14.58
N ASN A 56 5.87 -10.04 -15.14
CA ASN A 56 6.02 -10.19 -16.59
C ASN A 56 5.52 -11.57 -17.00
N LYS A 57 4.42 -11.63 -17.75
CA LYS A 57 3.91 -12.84 -18.40
C LYS A 57 4.30 -12.82 -19.87
N GLU A 58 4.19 -13.96 -20.54
CA GLU A 58 4.71 -14.16 -21.90
C GLU A 58 4.39 -13.00 -22.85
N ASN A 59 3.15 -12.51 -22.88
CA ASN A 59 2.71 -11.46 -23.80
C ASN A 59 2.23 -10.16 -23.12
N VAL A 60 2.29 -10.08 -21.79
CA VAL A 60 1.81 -8.92 -21.02
C VAL A 60 2.68 -8.62 -19.80
N GLN A 61 3.12 -7.38 -19.68
CA GLN A 61 3.69 -6.82 -18.45
C GLN A 61 2.55 -6.23 -17.63
N VAL A 62 2.35 -6.76 -16.42
CA VAL A 62 1.36 -6.26 -15.46
C VAL A 62 2.10 -5.49 -14.38
N VAL A 63 1.67 -4.26 -14.12
CA VAL A 63 2.19 -3.40 -13.07
C VAL A 63 1.03 -3.07 -12.15
N THR A 64 1.18 -3.29 -10.85
CA THR A 64 0.15 -3.03 -9.83
C THR A 64 0.67 -2.14 -8.72
N MET A 65 -0.14 -1.19 -8.28
CA MET A 65 0.15 -0.31 -7.15
C MET A 65 -1.04 -0.30 -6.20
N LYS A 66 -0.79 -0.59 -4.92
CA LYS A 66 -1.77 -0.50 -3.85
C LYS A 66 -1.51 0.76 -3.03
N TYR A 67 -2.53 1.56 -2.81
CA TYR A 67 -2.38 2.86 -2.18
C TYR A 67 -3.58 3.23 -1.30
N GLU A 68 -3.34 4.16 -0.38
CA GLU A 68 -4.35 4.81 0.44
C GLU A 68 -4.83 6.07 -0.29
N ALA A 69 -6.14 6.19 -0.42
CA ALA A 69 -6.85 7.33 -0.99
C ALA A 69 -7.68 8.04 0.09
N GLU A 70 -8.39 9.09 -0.29
CA GLU A 70 -9.30 9.81 0.60
C GLU A 70 -10.37 8.89 1.23
N GLN A 71 -11.02 9.38 2.30
CA GLN A 71 -12.11 8.68 3.00
C GLN A 71 -11.70 7.29 3.58
N ASN A 72 -10.42 7.11 3.93
CA ASN A 72 -9.86 5.85 4.42
C ASN A 72 -10.04 4.67 3.43
N GLN A 73 -10.03 4.94 2.13
CA GLN A 73 -10.13 3.90 1.11
C GLN A 73 -8.75 3.33 0.75
N ILE A 74 -8.69 2.02 0.55
CA ILE A 74 -7.52 1.33 -0.01
C ILE A 74 -7.85 0.99 -1.47
N CYS A 75 -7.11 1.59 -2.38
CA CYS A 75 -7.25 1.41 -3.82
C CYS A 75 -6.13 0.53 -4.38
N ASN A 76 -6.46 -0.25 -5.41
CA ASN A 76 -5.49 -0.97 -6.23
C ASN A 76 -5.59 -0.42 -7.64
N LEU A 77 -4.46 0.02 -8.18
CA LEU A 77 -4.30 0.44 -9.57
C LEU A 77 -3.58 -0.67 -10.35
N LYS A 78 -4.00 -0.91 -11.58
CA LYS A 78 -3.41 -1.93 -12.47
C LYS A 78 -3.20 -1.35 -13.86
N LEU A 79 -1.98 -1.47 -14.38
CA LEU A 79 -1.61 -1.20 -15.76
C LEU A 79 -1.14 -2.51 -16.42
N GLN A 80 -1.64 -2.77 -17.62
CA GLN A 80 -1.23 -3.90 -18.45
C GLN A 80 -0.63 -3.33 -19.74
N ARG A 81 0.58 -3.77 -20.09
CA ARG A 81 1.26 -3.41 -21.34
C ARG A 81 1.47 -4.66 -22.16
N PHE A 82 0.92 -4.67 -23.37
CA PHE A 82 0.96 -5.81 -24.28
C PHE A 82 2.10 -5.65 -25.30
N ARG A 83 2.55 -6.76 -25.89
CA ARG A 83 3.66 -6.77 -26.87
C ARG A 83 3.36 -6.00 -28.16
N ASP A 84 2.09 -5.84 -28.52
CA ASP A 84 1.61 -5.05 -29.66
C ASP A 84 1.66 -3.52 -29.43
N LYS A 85 2.20 -3.09 -28.26
CA LYS A 85 2.25 -1.71 -27.77
C LYS A 85 0.90 -1.14 -27.31
N SER A 86 -0.16 -1.94 -27.26
CA SER A 86 -1.39 -1.54 -26.58
C SER A 86 -1.20 -1.56 -25.06
N SER A 87 -2.01 -0.79 -24.35
CA SER A 87 -2.09 -0.86 -22.89
C SER A 87 -3.52 -0.71 -22.41
N SER A 88 -3.86 -1.41 -21.33
CA SER A 88 -5.11 -1.22 -20.60
C SER A 88 -4.84 -0.89 -19.15
N HIS A 89 -5.70 -0.08 -18.55
CA HIS A 89 -5.63 0.31 -17.15
C HIS A 89 -6.96 0.03 -16.45
N GLY A 90 -6.91 -0.11 -15.13
CA GLY A 90 -8.09 -0.24 -14.30
C GLY A 90 -7.74 -0.01 -12.84
N TRP A 91 -8.75 0.30 -12.04
CA TRP A 91 -8.62 0.54 -10.61
C TRP A 91 -9.85 0.02 -9.87
N ASN A 92 -9.66 -0.28 -8.58
CA ASN A 92 -10.76 -0.59 -7.68
C ASN A 92 -10.39 -0.20 -6.25
N CYS A 93 -11.36 0.33 -5.49
CA CYS A 93 -11.17 0.77 -4.11
C CYS A 93 -12.06 0.00 -3.15
N ALA A 94 -11.61 -0.14 -1.91
CA ALA A 94 -12.38 -0.73 -0.81
C ALA A 94 -12.21 0.14 0.45
N THR A 95 -13.30 0.50 1.09
CA THR A 95 -13.30 1.24 2.35
C THR A 95 -12.64 0.41 3.45
N ARG A 96 -11.69 0.99 4.19
CA ARG A 96 -11.10 0.33 5.35
C ARG A 96 -12.11 0.31 6.49
N ILE A 97 -12.61 -0.88 6.84
CA ILE A 97 -13.36 -1.07 8.08
C ILE A 97 -12.36 -0.87 9.23
N VAL A 98 -12.45 0.27 9.90
CA VAL A 98 -11.80 0.46 11.20
C VAL A 98 -12.65 -0.33 12.20
N PRO A 99 -12.11 -1.34 12.91
CA PRO A 99 -12.86 -1.99 13.97
C PRO A 99 -13.25 -0.91 14.99
N ALA A 100 -14.52 -0.90 15.40
CA ALA A 100 -14.95 -0.01 16.47
C ALA A 100 -14.05 -0.26 17.69
N LYS A 101 -13.49 0.80 18.27
CA LYS A 101 -12.96 0.69 19.62
C LYS A 101 -14.16 0.36 20.51
N ASP A 102 -14.13 -0.80 21.15
CA ASP A 102 -15.07 -1.07 22.24
C ASP A 102 -14.92 0.05 23.27
N SER A 103 -15.99 0.81 23.44
CA SER A 103 -16.07 1.89 24.42
C SER A 103 -16.26 1.28 25.80
N SER A 104 -15.19 0.68 26.33
CA SER A 104 -15.11 0.33 27.74
C SER A 104 -14.92 1.62 28.52
N GLU A 105 -16.04 2.23 28.90
CA GLU A 105 -16.11 3.33 29.85
C GLU A 105 -15.62 2.83 31.22
N GLU A 106 -14.41 3.19 31.62
CA GLU A 106 -14.05 3.29 33.04
C GLU A 106 -13.89 4.77 33.38
N ASP A 107 -15.00 5.35 33.81
CA ASP A 107 -15.06 6.67 34.42
C ASP A 107 -14.35 6.63 35.78
N THR A 108 -13.37 7.52 35.99
CA THR A 108 -12.90 7.85 37.34
C THR A 108 -12.41 9.29 37.37
N SER A 109 -13.36 10.21 37.45
CA SER A 109 -13.10 11.60 37.81
C SER A 109 -12.96 11.74 39.33
N GLU A 110 -11.88 12.33 39.83
CA GLU A 110 -11.98 13.16 41.03
C GLU A 110 -11.00 14.36 41.01
N ASP A 111 -11.60 15.51 41.32
CA ASP A 111 -11.10 16.88 41.46
C ASP A 111 -10.00 16.97 42.57
N ASN A 112 -9.19 18.01 42.81
CA ASN A 112 -9.25 19.45 42.50
C ASN A 112 -7.86 20.08 42.78
N SER A 113 -7.48 21.17 42.09
CA SER A 113 -6.88 22.40 42.70
C SER A 113 -6.31 23.37 41.65
N THR A 114 -6.95 24.53 41.49
CA THR A 114 -6.42 25.72 40.79
C THR A 114 -6.41 26.92 41.76
N PRO A 115 -5.35 27.74 41.80
CA PRO A 115 -5.46 29.15 41.35
C PRO A 115 -4.26 29.59 40.46
N LYS A 116 -4.45 30.21 39.29
CA LYS A 116 -4.78 31.65 39.04
C LYS A 116 -3.64 32.57 39.55
N GLN A 117 -2.81 33.23 38.72
CA GLN A 117 -2.97 34.53 38.00
C GLN A 117 -1.55 34.84 37.39
N GLU A 118 -1.25 35.66 36.36
CA GLU A 118 -2.01 36.60 35.50
C GLU A 118 -1.27 36.94 34.16
N GLU A 119 -1.96 37.58 33.21
CA GLU A 119 -1.56 38.67 32.28
C GLU A 119 -0.26 38.71 31.39
N THR A 120 -0.48 38.96 30.09
CA THR A 120 -0.01 40.16 29.32
C THR A 120 0.99 40.04 28.13
N SER A 121 0.58 40.75 27.05
CA SER A 121 1.32 41.30 25.90
C SER A 121 1.81 40.44 24.72
N THR A 122 1.17 40.72 23.58
CA THR A 122 1.73 40.74 22.21
C THR A 122 3.03 41.58 22.14
N PRO A 123 3.87 41.40 21.09
CA PRO A 123 3.80 42.40 20.02
C PRO A 123 3.92 41.85 18.59
N ILE A 124 3.46 42.69 17.66
CA ILE A 124 3.68 42.67 16.21
C ILE A 124 5.17 42.96 15.91
N GLN A 125 5.73 42.37 14.84
CA GLN A 125 6.68 42.92 13.82
C GLN A 125 7.07 41.72 12.90
N GLU A 126 7.26 41.83 11.58
CA GLU A 126 7.13 42.94 10.61
C GLU A 126 6.67 42.38 9.25
#